data_AF-A0A376CV38-F1
#
_entry.id   AF-A0A376CV38-F1
#
_cell.length_a   1.000
_cell.length_b   1.000
_cell.length_c   1.000
_cell.angle_alpha   90.00
_cell.angle_beta   90.00
_cell.angle_gamma   90.00
#
_symmetry.space_group_name_H-M   'P 1'
#
loop_
_entity.id
_entity.type
_entity.pdbx_description
1 polymer ?
#
loop_
_entity_poly.entity_id
_entity_poly.type
_entity_poly.pdbx_seq_one_letter_code
_entity_poly.pdbx_strand_id
1 'polypeptide(L)'
;MAEQSEFQKEAFGKEQAQLLDELKKDSTERKESLDHEISFANEEREKKHAEEEAAREAAEAAQREAEEAARRAEQEAAEAARRAEQEAQQAAPAYQVPAAPAPGNPVDNYTGCRAYGGNYAMTSVDKKGRPYAKIDCTTRVQIG
;
A
#
# COMPACT_ATOMS: atom_id res chain seq x y z
N MET A 1 45.34 -40.12 -57.59
CA MET A 1 45.99 -39.05 -56.81
C MET A 1 47.37 -38.86 -57.41
N ALA A 2 47.66 -37.69 -57.98
CA ALA A 2 48.97 -37.42 -58.56
C ALA A 2 49.96 -37.15 -57.40
N GLU A 3 50.87 -38.08 -57.15
CA GLU A 3 51.99 -37.82 -56.25
C GLU A 3 52.89 -36.76 -56.86
N GLN A 4 53.20 -35.70 -56.10
CA GLN A 4 54.19 -34.72 -56.51
C GLN A 4 55.53 -35.42 -56.74
N SER A 5 56.20 -35.06 -57.85
CA SER A 5 57.57 -35.48 -58.15
C SER A 5 58.49 -35.13 -56.96
N GLU A 6 59.46 -35.99 -56.64
CA GLU A 6 60.37 -35.77 -55.51
C GLU A 6 61.08 -34.41 -55.55
N PHE A 7 61.37 -33.90 -56.75
CA PHE A 7 61.92 -32.57 -56.97
C PHE A 7 60.98 -31.43 -56.51
N GLN A 8 59.67 -31.60 -56.70
CA GLN A 8 58.66 -30.63 -56.24
C GLN A 8 58.46 -30.70 -54.72
N LYS A 9 58.51 -31.91 -54.13
CA LYS A 9 58.49 -32.09 -52.67
C LYS A 9 59.71 -31.43 -52.01
N GLU A 10 60.88 -31.54 -52.63
CA GLU A 10 62.11 -30.96 -52.10
C GLU A 10 62.15 -29.43 -52.22
N ALA A 11 61.61 -28.87 -53.32
CA ALA A 11 61.54 -27.43 -53.56
C ALA A 11 60.43 -26.74 -52.73
N PHE A 12 59.21 -27.27 -52.71
CA PHE A 12 58.04 -26.62 -52.12
C PHE A 12 57.59 -27.22 -50.78
N GLY A 13 58.07 -28.40 -50.41
CA GLY A 13 57.67 -29.06 -49.16
C GLY A 13 58.17 -28.34 -47.91
N LYS A 14 59.35 -27.71 -47.98
CA LYS A 14 59.90 -26.91 -46.88
C LYS A 14 59.13 -25.61 -46.66
N GLU A 15 58.81 -24.90 -47.75
CA GLU A 15 57.99 -23.68 -47.69
C GLU A 15 56.57 -23.98 -47.21
N GLN A 16 55.94 -25.06 -47.69
CA GLN A 16 54.62 -25.48 -47.19
C GLN A 16 54.65 -25.88 -45.71
N ALA A 17 55.71 -26.55 -45.25
CA ALA A 17 55.85 -26.90 -43.84
C ALA A 17 55.99 -25.65 -42.96
N GLN A 18 56.73 -24.63 -43.40
CA GLN A 18 56.86 -23.35 -42.69
C GLN A 18 55.53 -22.60 -42.63
N LEU A 19 54.80 -22.50 -43.75
CA LEU A 19 53.48 -21.86 -43.78
C LEU A 19 52.47 -22.57 -42.87
N LEU A 20 52.51 -23.90 -42.80
CA LEU A 20 51.65 -24.67 -41.89
C LEU A 20 52.02 -24.47 -40.43
N ASP A 21 53.30 -24.30 -40.11
CA ASP A 21 53.78 -24.01 -38.75
C ASP A 21 53.36 -22.60 -38.31
N GLU A 22 53.55 -21.60 -39.18
CA GLU A 22 53.09 -20.23 -38.95
C GLU A 22 51.58 -20.14 -38.78
N LEU A 23 50.81 -20.84 -39.62
CA LEU A 23 49.34 -20.87 -39.52
C LEU A 23 48.87 -21.53 -38.22
N LYS A 24 49.56 -22.58 -37.77
CA LYS A 24 49.27 -23.21 -36.47
C LYS A 24 49.56 -22.24 -35.33
N LYS A 25 50.69 -21.54 -35.40
CA LYS A 25 51.10 -20.56 -34.39
C LYS A 25 50.11 -19.40 -34.29
N ASP A 26 49.74 -18.78 -35.42
CA ASP A 26 48.73 -17.73 -35.45
C ASP A 26 47.37 -18.25 -34.95
N SER A 27 46.99 -19.49 -35.31
CA SER A 27 45.76 -20.10 -34.82
C SER A 27 45.78 -20.30 -33.30
N THR A 28 46.90 -20.71 -32.71
CA THR A 28 47.01 -20.86 -31.25
C THR A 28 46.98 -19.52 -30.54
N GLU A 29 47.73 -18.53 -31.03
CA GLU A 29 47.79 -17.18 -30.42
C GLU A 29 46.41 -16.50 -30.46
N ARG A 30 45.67 -16.65 -31.56
CA ARG A 30 44.28 -16.14 -31.66
C ARG A 30 43.32 -16.85 -30.73
N LYS A 31 43.45 -18.18 -30.57
CA LYS A 31 42.61 -18.93 -29.63
C LYS A 31 42.87 -18.48 -28.21
N GLU A 32 44.13 -18.38 -27.80
CA GLU A 32 44.50 -17.91 -26.45
C GLU A 32 44.01 -16.49 -26.20
N SER A 33 44.11 -15.60 -27.18
CA SER A 33 43.60 -14.23 -27.08
C SER A 33 42.08 -14.19 -26.91
N LEU A 34 41.35 -15.00 -27.70
CA LEU A 34 39.90 -15.11 -27.60
C LEU A 34 39.46 -15.73 -26.27
N ASP A 35 40.12 -16.79 -25.82
CA ASP A 35 39.82 -17.45 -24.55
C ASP A 35 40.07 -16.47 -23.37
N HIS A 36 41.13 -15.67 -23.45
CA HIS A 36 41.39 -14.62 -22.47
C HIS A 36 40.27 -13.55 -22.47
N GLU A 37 39.86 -13.05 -23.64
CA GLU A 37 38.79 -12.06 -23.73
C GLU A 37 37.44 -12.60 -23.25
N ILE A 38 37.11 -13.85 -23.60
CA ILE A 38 35.89 -14.53 -23.16
C ILE A 38 35.90 -14.73 -21.64
N SER A 39 37.03 -15.14 -21.06
CA SER A 39 37.13 -15.33 -19.61
C SER A 39 36.96 -14.01 -18.85
N PHE A 40 37.60 -12.93 -19.32
CA PHE A 40 37.43 -11.60 -18.76
C PHE A 40 35.97 -11.10 -18.85
N ALA A 41 35.34 -11.25 -20.02
CA ALA A 41 33.95 -10.84 -20.23
C ALA A 41 32.97 -11.64 -19.37
N ASN A 42 33.24 -12.93 -19.13
CA ASN A 42 32.43 -13.75 -18.22
C ASN A 42 32.61 -13.31 -16.76
N GLU A 43 33.85 -13.04 -16.32
CA GLU A 43 34.09 -12.59 -14.95
C GLU A 43 33.39 -11.24 -14.66
N GLU A 44 33.41 -10.30 -15.61
CA GLU A 44 32.65 -9.04 -15.46
C GLU A 44 31.14 -9.27 -15.40
N ARG A 45 30.62 -10.18 -16.23
CA ARG A 45 29.20 -10.54 -16.20
C ARG A 45 28.79 -11.18 -14.87
N GLU A 46 29.62 -12.08 -14.33
CA GLU A 46 29.38 -12.70 -13.03
C GLU A 46 29.41 -11.67 -11.90
N LYS A 47 30.39 -10.75 -11.90
CA LYS A 47 30.45 -9.65 -10.93
C LYS A 47 29.19 -8.79 -10.98
N LYS A 48 28.77 -8.38 -12.18
CA LYS A 48 27.56 -7.58 -12.35
C LYS A 48 26.30 -8.32 -11.90
N HIS A 49 26.19 -9.60 -12.23
CA HIS A 49 25.07 -10.41 -11.79
C HIS A 49 25.04 -10.59 -10.27
N ALA A 50 26.20 -10.81 -9.64
CA ALA A 50 26.31 -10.90 -8.18
C ALA A 50 25.93 -9.57 -7.50
N GLU A 51 26.33 -8.43 -8.06
CA GLU A 51 25.95 -7.11 -7.57
C GLU A 51 24.44 -6.85 -7.71
N GLU A 52 23.85 -7.23 -8.85
CA GLU A 52 22.41 -7.10 -9.09
C GLU A 52 21.58 -7.98 -8.14
N GLU A 53 21.99 -9.23 -7.93
CA GLU A 53 21.37 -10.13 -6.96
C GLU A 53 21.46 -9.57 -5.54
N ALA A 54 22.63 -9.10 -5.12
CA ALA A 54 22.83 -8.48 -3.80
C ALA A 54 21.98 -7.22 -3.63
N ALA A 55 21.87 -6.39 -4.66
CA ALA A 55 21.00 -5.21 -4.65
C ALA A 55 19.52 -5.59 -4.55
N ARG A 56 19.09 -6.65 -5.26
CA ARG A 56 17.72 -7.14 -5.18
C ARG A 56 17.39 -7.69 -3.80
N GLU A 57 18.29 -8.48 -3.21
CA GLU A 57 18.11 -9.02 -1.86
C GLU A 57 18.03 -7.90 -0.82
N ALA A 58 18.91 -6.89 -0.90
CA ALA A 58 18.86 -5.72 -0.04
C ALA A 58 17.56 -4.91 -0.19
N ALA A 59 17.08 -4.73 -1.42
CA ALA A 59 15.82 -4.04 -1.69
C ALA A 59 14.61 -4.83 -1.15
N GLU A 60 14.62 -6.15 -1.28
CA GLU A 60 13.57 -7.02 -0.74
C GLU A 60 13.57 -7.01 0.79
N ALA A 61 14.74 -7.08 1.42
CA ALA A 61 14.86 -6.96 2.87
C ALA A 61 14.33 -5.61 3.39
N ALA A 62 14.69 -4.52 2.71
CA ALA A 62 14.18 -3.18 3.05
C ALA A 62 12.66 -3.08 2.87
N GLN A 63 12.09 -3.68 1.83
CA GLN A 63 10.62 -3.73 1.66
C GLN A 63 9.94 -4.52 2.78
N ARG A 64 10.48 -5.68 3.15
CA ARG A 64 9.93 -6.49 4.25
C ARG A 64 9.95 -5.74 5.57
N GLU A 65 11.05 -5.05 5.87
CA GLU A 65 11.16 -4.22 7.08
C GLU A 65 10.16 -3.06 7.06
N ALA A 66 10.01 -2.38 5.92
CA ALA A 66 9.04 -1.30 5.75
C ALA A 66 7.60 -1.79 5.89
N GLU A 67 7.25 -2.95 5.32
CA GLU A 67 5.92 -3.56 5.47
C GLU A 67 5.65 -3.93 6.94
N GLU A 68 6.63 -4.53 7.62
CA GLU A 68 6.48 -4.89 9.03
C GLU A 68 6.32 -3.65 9.91
N ALA A 69 7.09 -2.59 9.66
CA ALA A 69 6.95 -1.32 10.34
C ALA A 69 5.56 -0.70 10.10
N ALA A 70 5.07 -0.72 8.86
CA ALA A 70 3.73 -0.25 8.53
C ALA A 70 2.63 -1.05 9.24
N ARG A 71 2.74 -2.38 9.27
CA ARG A 71 1.80 -3.26 10.01
C ARG A 71 1.80 -2.96 11.50
N ARG A 72 2.98 -2.75 12.11
CA ARG A 72 3.07 -2.38 13.54
C ARG A 72 2.44 -1.02 13.81
N ALA A 73 2.69 -0.04 12.96
CA ALA A 73 2.09 1.29 13.07
C ALA A 73 0.55 1.24 12.93
N GLU A 74 0.02 0.43 12.00
CA GLU A 74 -1.42 0.24 11.84
C GLU A 74 -2.05 -0.41 13.08
N GLN A 75 -1.40 -1.45 13.65
CA GLN A 75 -1.87 -2.10 14.87
C GLN A 75 -1.90 -1.12 16.06
N GLU A 76 -0.84 -0.32 16.22
CA GLU A 76 -0.78 0.68 17.29
C GLU A 76 -1.85 1.76 17.11
N ALA A 77 -2.07 2.24 15.88
CA ALA A 77 -3.14 3.20 15.58
C ALA A 77 -4.53 2.61 15.85
N ALA A 78 -4.77 1.36 15.49
CA ALA A 78 -6.03 0.67 15.76
C ALA A 78 -6.26 0.46 17.27
N GLU A 79 -5.22 0.16 18.03
CA GLU A 79 -5.32 0.03 19.49
C GLU A 79 -5.59 1.39 20.15
N ALA A 80 -4.90 2.45 19.72
CA ALA A 80 -5.13 3.81 20.18
C ALA A 80 -6.56 4.28 19.90
N ALA A 81 -7.09 3.99 18.70
CA ALA A 81 -8.48 4.28 18.36
C ALA A 81 -9.47 3.54 19.27
N ARG A 82 -9.22 2.25 19.56
CA ARG A 82 -10.06 1.47 20.48
C ARG A 82 -10.04 2.01 21.91
N ARG A 83 -8.87 2.44 22.40
CA ARG A 83 -8.75 3.09 23.72
C ARG A 83 -9.52 4.41 23.77
N ALA A 84 -9.39 5.25 22.74
CA ALA A 84 -10.12 6.51 22.63
C ALA A 84 -11.64 6.30 22.60
N GLU A 85 -12.13 5.27 21.91
CA GLU A 85 -13.55 4.93 21.88
C GLU A 85 -14.06 4.44 23.25
N GLN A 86 -13.29 3.62 23.96
CA GLN A 86 -13.63 3.21 25.32
C GLN A 86 -13.66 4.39 26.31
N GLU A 87 -12.71 5.31 26.21
CA GLU A 87 -12.67 6.52 27.04
C GLU A 87 -13.89 7.42 26.76
N ALA A 88 -14.27 7.58 25.49
CA ALA A 88 -15.48 8.32 25.11
C ALA A 88 -16.76 7.66 25.64
N GLN A 89 -16.84 6.32 25.66
CA GLN A 89 -17.98 5.60 26.22
C GLN A 89 -18.06 5.72 27.76
N GLN A 90 -16.93 5.81 28.47
CA GLN A 90 -16.92 6.05 29.91
C GLN A 90 -17.18 7.52 30.29
N ALA A 91 -16.81 8.46 29.42
CA ALA A 91 -17.11 9.89 29.58
C ALA A 91 -18.55 10.27 29.22
N ALA A 92 -19.32 9.37 28.61
CA ALA A 92 -20.75 9.57 28.43
C ALA A 92 -21.41 9.70 29.82
N PRO A 93 -22.07 10.84 30.12
CA PRO A 93 -22.68 11.04 31.43
C PRO A 93 -23.70 9.92 31.67
N ALA A 94 -23.64 9.32 32.86
CA ALA A 94 -24.68 8.42 33.34
C ALA A 94 -26.02 9.10 33.06
N TYR A 95 -26.85 8.43 32.25
CA TYR A 95 -28.19 8.89 31.91
C TYR A 95 -28.93 9.10 33.25
N GLN A 96 -28.96 10.34 33.72
CA GLN A 96 -29.79 10.70 34.85
C GLN A 96 -31.20 10.51 34.34
N VAL A 97 -31.85 9.44 34.80
CA VAL A 97 -33.29 9.26 34.65
C VAL A 97 -33.91 10.59 35.10
N PRO A 98 -34.58 11.35 34.21
CA PRO A 98 -35.17 12.61 34.63
C PRO A 98 -36.12 12.31 35.78
N ALA A 99 -35.95 13.03 36.88
CA ALA A 99 -36.80 12.94 38.05
C ALA A 99 -38.27 12.96 37.60
N ALA A 100 -39.08 12.08 38.23
CA ALA A 100 -40.49 11.94 37.95
C ALA A 100 -41.15 13.32 37.76
N PRO A 101 -41.96 13.52 36.69
CA PRO A 101 -42.56 14.81 36.42
C PRO A 101 -43.39 15.25 37.63
N ALA A 102 -43.04 16.44 38.12
CA ALA A 102 -43.79 17.21 39.10
C ALA A 102 -45.26 17.38 38.63
N PRO A 103 -46.20 17.65 39.56
CA PRO A 103 -47.63 17.40 39.38
C PRO A 103 -48.19 18.04 38.12
N GLY A 104 -49.02 17.26 37.41
CA GLY A 104 -49.52 17.56 36.07
C GLY A 104 -49.97 19.00 35.88
N ASN A 105 -49.44 19.61 34.82
CA ASN A 105 -49.90 20.92 34.36
C ASN A 105 -51.43 20.93 34.24
N PRO A 106 -52.11 22.00 34.67
CA PRO A 106 -53.54 22.12 34.51
C PRO A 106 -53.89 21.95 33.03
N VAL A 107 -54.86 21.07 32.74
CA VAL A 107 -55.32 20.78 31.39
C VAL A 107 -55.64 22.08 30.67
N ASP A 108 -54.96 22.32 29.56
CA ASP A 108 -55.08 23.58 28.85
C ASP A 108 -56.24 23.55 27.85
N ASN A 109 -57.15 24.51 28.04
CA ASN A 109 -58.36 24.68 27.27
C ASN A 109 -58.19 25.54 26.00
N TYR A 110 -56.95 25.84 25.59
CA TYR A 110 -56.66 26.64 24.40
C TYR A 110 -57.36 26.15 23.11
N THR A 111 -58.20 26.96 22.50
CA THR A 111 -59.00 26.57 21.33
C THR A 111 -58.34 26.89 19.97
N GLY A 112 -57.13 27.46 19.97
CA GLY A 112 -56.39 27.79 18.73
C GLY A 112 -55.60 26.63 18.15
N CYS A 113 -54.68 26.91 17.23
CA CYS A 113 -53.90 25.89 16.54
C CYS A 113 -52.84 25.26 17.45
N ARG A 114 -52.78 23.93 17.42
CA ARG A 114 -51.94 23.12 18.30
C ARG A 114 -50.95 22.30 17.47
N ALA A 115 -49.67 22.35 17.80
CA ALA A 115 -48.65 21.48 17.22
C ALA A 115 -48.28 20.35 18.19
N TYR A 116 -48.27 19.11 17.71
CA TYR A 116 -47.98 17.91 18.54
C TYR A 116 -46.58 17.32 18.27
N GLY A 117 -45.74 18.00 17.49
CA GLY A 117 -44.38 17.57 17.17
C GLY A 117 -43.58 18.67 16.46
N GLY A 118 -42.28 18.47 16.31
CA GLY A 118 -41.35 19.41 15.67
C GLY A 118 -40.52 20.24 16.67
N ASN A 119 -39.84 21.28 16.18
CA ASN A 119 -38.97 22.17 16.97
C ASN A 119 -39.75 23.23 17.76
N TYR A 120 -40.89 22.86 18.35
CA TYR A 120 -41.71 23.74 19.20
C TYR A 120 -41.57 23.32 20.67
N ALA A 121 -41.64 24.29 21.59
CA ALA A 121 -41.63 24.00 23.01
C ALA A 121 -43.01 23.46 23.43
N MET A 122 -43.05 22.19 23.85
CA MET A 122 -44.26 21.47 24.24
C MET A 122 -44.67 21.78 25.68
N THR A 123 -45.02 23.04 25.94
CA THR A 123 -45.28 23.56 27.29
C THR A 123 -46.70 23.35 27.80
N SER A 124 -47.62 22.90 26.95
CA SER A 124 -49.06 22.76 27.26
C SER A 124 -49.56 21.33 27.07
N VAL A 125 -50.62 20.92 27.78
CA VAL A 125 -51.19 19.56 27.73
C VAL A 125 -52.67 19.61 27.37
N ASP A 126 -53.11 18.82 26.38
CA ASP A 126 -54.50 18.79 25.94
C ASP A 126 -55.42 18.01 26.91
N LYS A 127 -56.74 18.04 26.65
CA LYS A 127 -57.74 17.29 27.43
C LYS A 127 -57.55 15.77 27.40
N LYS A 128 -56.72 15.26 26.48
CA LYS A 128 -56.37 13.85 26.32
C LYS A 128 -54.99 13.54 26.92
N GLY A 129 -54.37 14.48 27.62
CA GLY A 129 -53.05 14.30 28.23
C GLY A 129 -51.88 14.40 27.26
N ARG A 130 -52.09 14.86 26.01
CA ARG A 130 -51.04 14.94 25.00
C ARG A 130 -50.32 16.28 25.06
N PRO A 131 -48.98 16.30 25.14
CA PRO A 131 -48.21 17.54 25.09
C PRO A 131 -48.36 18.20 23.71
N TYR A 132 -48.55 19.51 23.70
CA TYR A 132 -48.67 20.31 22.49
C TYR A 132 -48.09 21.72 22.70
N ALA A 133 -47.70 22.36 21.60
CA ALA A 133 -47.32 23.76 21.54
C ALA A 133 -48.47 24.59 20.97
N LYS A 134 -48.69 25.78 21.54
CA LYS A 134 -49.64 26.77 21.00
C LYS A 134 -48.97 27.46 19.83
N ILE A 135 -49.62 27.45 18.67
CA ILE A 135 -49.09 28.07 17.46
C ILE A 135 -50.13 29.01 16.85
N ASP A 136 -49.64 30.03 16.16
CA ASP A 136 -50.48 30.84 15.29
C ASP A 136 -51.05 29.99 14.16
N CYS A 137 -52.35 30.08 13.90
CA CYS A 137 -53.00 29.28 12.87
C CYS A 137 -52.52 29.60 11.45
N THR A 138 -52.05 30.82 11.22
CA THR A 138 -51.63 31.31 9.91
C THR A 138 -50.12 31.18 9.73
N THR A 139 -49.33 31.64 10.69
CA THR A 139 -47.86 31.67 10.57
C THR A 139 -47.19 30.40 11.08
N ARG A 140 -47.92 29.54 11.83
CA ARG A 140 -47.41 28.35 12.52
C ARG A 140 -46.25 28.63 13.49
N VAL A 141 -46.00 29.89 13.81
CA VAL A 141 -45.00 30.28 14.79
C VAL A 141 -45.55 29.99 16.19
N GLN A 142 -44.68 29.57 17.10
CA GLN A 142 -45.06 29.33 18.49
C GLN A 142 -45.50 30.63 19.16
N ILE A 143 -46.60 30.54 19.90
CA ILE A 143 -47.11 31.63 20.72
C ILE A 143 -47.08 31.17 22.18
N GLY A 144 -46.24 31.82 22.99
CA GLY A 144 -46.14 31.58 24.42
C GLY A 144 -45.14 30.52 24.83
#